data_AF-A0A2D6MJH8-F1
#
_entry.id   AF-A0A2D6MJH8-F1
#
_cell.length_a   1.000
_cell.length_b   1.000
_cell.length_c   1.000
_cell.angle_alpha   90.00
_cell.angle_beta   90.00
_cell.angle_gamma   90.00
#
_symmetry.space_group_name_H-M   'P 1'
#
loop_
_entity.id
_entity.type
_entity.pdbx_description
1 polymer ?
#
loop_
_entity_poly.entity_id
_entity_poly.type
_entity_poly.pdbx_seq_one_letter_code
_entity_poly.pdbx_strand_id
1 'polypeptide(L)'
;MKTSTNYRVLLVVLVFLLLAIAMVMVADRYGDTSPIESQDGVSSRSHKFMINGLSMESEFSHGEIVMVDTTVYISSTPQKGDVIAFQFPQAEEAMVKRVIAVPGDSIKFSEGSLFINNKIVIPAGRFHPVIWKEATEHIIAADKYFVLSDNHTQGEDSRIWGLVSLRDVIGKVLTK
;
A
#
# COMPACT_ATOMS: atom_id res chain seq x y z
N MET A 1 -28.53 62.04 -4.62
CA MET A 1 -28.55 60.76 -5.38
C MET A 1 -27.14 60.14 -5.44
N LYS A 2 -26.50 59.86 -4.29
CA LYS A 2 -25.08 59.45 -4.21
C LYS A 2 -24.83 58.18 -3.36
N THR A 3 -25.88 57.61 -2.78
CA THR A 3 -25.82 56.53 -1.79
C THR A 3 -25.79 55.13 -2.42
N SER A 4 -26.54 54.89 -3.49
CA SER A 4 -26.65 53.57 -4.14
C SER A 4 -25.33 53.03 -4.70
N THR A 5 -24.43 53.91 -5.16
CA THR A 5 -23.09 53.54 -5.65
C THR A 5 -22.23 52.97 -4.52
N ASN A 6 -22.28 53.57 -3.33
CA ASN A 6 -21.45 53.16 -2.20
C ASN A 6 -21.85 51.76 -1.69
N TYR A 7 -23.16 51.46 -1.61
CA TYR A 7 -23.64 50.13 -1.25
C TYR A 7 -23.26 49.05 -2.27
N ARG A 8 -23.25 49.39 -3.57
CA ARG A 8 -22.79 48.46 -4.63
C ARG A 8 -21.31 48.13 -4.50
N VAL A 9 -20.46 49.12 -4.25
CA VAL A 9 -19.01 48.90 -4.03
C VAL A 9 -18.78 48.09 -2.76
N LEU A 10 -19.46 48.42 -1.66
CA LEU A 10 -19.36 47.69 -0.39
C LEU A 10 -19.79 46.22 -0.53
N LEU A 11 -20.89 45.95 -1.25
CA LEU A 11 -21.37 44.58 -1.52
C LEU A 11 -20.33 43.78 -2.31
N VAL A 12 -19.73 44.36 -3.35
CA VAL A 12 -18.71 43.70 -4.17
C VAL A 12 -17.47 43.37 -3.33
N VAL A 13 -17.00 44.30 -2.50
CA VAL A 13 -15.86 44.06 -1.58
C VAL A 13 -16.18 42.94 -0.58
N LEU A 14 -17.39 42.92 -0.01
CA LEU A 14 -17.83 41.84 0.90
C LEU A 14 -17.87 40.48 0.21
N VAL A 15 -18.35 40.39 -1.04
CA VAL A 15 -18.35 39.14 -1.81
C VAL A 15 -16.93 38.64 -2.05
N PHE A 16 -16.00 39.49 -2.47
CA PHE A 16 -14.59 39.09 -2.65
C PHE A 16 -13.93 38.65 -1.34
N LEU A 17 -14.24 39.32 -0.22
CA LEU A 17 -13.68 38.98 1.09
C LEU A 17 -14.22 37.64 1.62
N LEU A 18 -15.51 37.35 1.40
CA LEU A 18 -16.11 36.04 1.69
C LEU A 18 -15.56 34.93 0.80
N LEU A 19 -15.35 35.18 -0.50
CA LEU A 19 -14.73 34.21 -1.41
C LEU A 19 -13.27 33.91 -1.03
N ALA A 20 -12.50 34.91 -0.59
CA ALA A 20 -11.14 34.72 -0.11
C ALA A 20 -11.10 33.85 1.16
N ILE A 21 -11.98 34.11 2.13
CA ILE A 21 -12.10 33.29 3.35
C ILE A 21 -12.51 31.84 3.00
N ALA A 22 -13.47 31.66 2.10
CA ALA A 22 -13.87 30.33 1.64
C ALA A 22 -12.71 29.59 0.93
N MET A 23 -11.90 30.29 0.13
CA MET A 23 -10.72 29.72 -0.53
C MET A 23 -9.66 29.27 0.49
N VAL A 24 -9.40 30.05 1.55
CA VAL A 24 -8.50 29.65 2.63
C VAL A 24 -9.05 28.43 3.38
N MET A 25 -10.34 28.40 3.71
CA MET A 25 -10.96 27.24 4.37
C MET A 25 -10.98 25.97 3.49
N VAL A 26 -11.03 26.12 2.15
CA VAL A 26 -10.88 24.99 1.21
C VAL A 26 -9.42 24.54 1.13
N ALA A 27 -8.45 25.45 1.19
CA ALA A 27 -7.03 25.10 1.24
C ALA A 27 -6.69 24.29 2.50
N ASP A 28 -7.11 24.72 3.70
CA ASP A 28 -6.91 23.97 4.95
C ASP A 28 -7.61 22.59 4.96
N ARG A 29 -8.67 22.41 4.16
CA ARG A 29 -9.36 21.11 3.98
C ARG A 29 -8.58 20.16 3.06
N TYR A 30 -7.79 20.69 2.14
CA TYR A 30 -6.82 19.94 1.35
C TYR A 30 -5.51 19.85 2.11
N GLY A 31 -5.45 18.90 3.06
CA GLY A 31 -4.25 18.63 3.84
C GLY A 31 -3.01 18.52 2.97
N ASP A 32 -1.94 19.18 3.40
CA ASP A 32 -0.74 19.46 2.61
C ASP A 32 -0.25 18.24 1.79
N THR A 33 -0.23 18.40 0.47
CA THR A 33 0.25 17.42 -0.53
C THR A 33 1.56 17.87 -1.17
N SER A 34 2.29 18.80 -0.52
CA SER A 34 3.66 19.15 -0.90
C SER A 34 4.49 17.89 -1.11
N PRO A 35 5.11 17.70 -2.30
CA PRO A 35 6.00 16.57 -2.55
C PRO A 35 7.11 16.56 -1.51
N ILE A 36 7.37 15.39 -0.91
CA ILE A 36 8.56 15.21 -0.08
C ILE A 36 9.75 15.12 -1.05
N GLU A 37 10.47 16.23 -1.18
CA GLU A 37 11.63 16.34 -2.06
C GLU A 37 12.74 15.41 -1.53
N SER A 38 13.01 14.35 -2.27
CA SER A 38 14.01 13.33 -1.94
C SER A 38 15.42 13.84 -2.28
N GLN A 39 16.40 13.57 -1.42
CA GLN A 39 17.76 14.13 -1.56
C GLN A 39 18.58 13.51 -2.71
N ASP A 40 18.03 12.49 -3.36
CA ASP A 40 18.59 11.72 -4.45
C ASP A 40 18.00 12.08 -5.84
N GLY A 41 17.17 13.13 -5.92
CA GLY A 41 16.76 13.76 -7.18
C GLY A 41 15.66 13.04 -7.96
N VAL A 42 15.14 11.92 -7.43
CA VAL A 42 13.97 11.22 -7.96
C VAL A 42 12.76 11.61 -7.12
N SER A 43 12.02 12.64 -7.54
CA SER A 43 10.84 13.19 -6.85
C SER A 43 9.85 12.09 -6.39
N SER A 44 10.00 11.64 -5.14
CA SER A 44 9.21 10.56 -4.58
C SER A 44 7.75 11.00 -4.44
N ARG A 45 6.86 10.31 -5.15
CA ARG A 45 5.42 10.52 -4.97
C ARG A 45 4.91 9.55 -3.91
N SER A 46 4.85 10.05 -2.68
CA SER A 46 4.30 9.30 -1.55
C SER A 46 2.80 9.57 -1.36
N HIS A 47 2.03 8.53 -1.05
CA HIS A 47 0.60 8.62 -0.70
C HIS A 47 0.36 8.04 0.69
N LYS A 48 -0.66 8.54 1.40
CA LYS A 48 -1.08 8.05 2.71
C LYS A 48 -2.08 6.91 2.56
N PHE A 49 -1.80 5.77 3.20
CA PHE A 49 -2.70 4.61 3.28
C PHE A 49 -2.99 4.29 4.75
N MET A 50 -4.24 3.99 5.07
CA MET A 50 -4.64 3.54 6.42
C MET A 50 -4.58 2.01 6.50
N ILE A 51 -4.04 1.49 7.58
CA ILE A 51 -3.89 0.04 7.81
C ILE A 51 -5.19 -0.52 8.40
N ASN A 52 -5.89 -1.33 7.60
CA ASN A 52 -7.14 -1.96 7.99
C ASN A 52 -6.93 -3.43 8.39
N GLY A 53 -7.43 -3.78 9.58
CA GLY A 53 -7.28 -5.11 10.18
C GLY A 53 -5.90 -5.40 10.79
N LEU A 54 -5.78 -6.60 11.38
CA LEU A 54 -4.65 -6.99 12.25
C LEU A 54 -3.51 -7.76 11.54
N SER A 55 -3.52 -7.77 10.20
CA SER A 55 -2.64 -8.66 9.41
C SER A 55 -1.15 -8.26 9.42
N MET A 56 -0.83 -7.04 9.83
CA MET A 56 0.52 -6.45 9.82
C MET A 56 1.01 -6.01 11.22
N GLU A 57 0.32 -6.41 12.29
CA GLU A 57 0.51 -5.97 13.70
C GLU A 57 1.88 -6.25 14.34
N SER A 58 2.84 -6.84 13.62
CA SER A 58 4.24 -6.87 14.08
C SER A 58 4.98 -5.55 13.85
N GLU A 59 4.54 -4.75 12.89
CA GLU A 59 5.18 -3.48 12.49
C GLU A 59 4.18 -2.33 12.34
N PHE A 60 2.95 -2.62 11.88
CA PHE A 60 1.92 -1.61 11.61
C PHE A 60 0.59 -1.98 12.29
N SER A 61 0.07 -1.08 13.12
CA SER A 61 -1.18 -1.33 13.85
C SER A 61 -2.42 -0.94 13.06
N HIS A 62 -3.57 -1.55 13.39
CA HIS A 62 -4.84 -1.15 12.82
C HIS A 62 -5.15 0.34 13.10
N GLY A 63 -5.54 1.08 12.06
CA GLY A 63 -5.81 2.51 12.10
C GLY A 63 -4.56 3.37 11.91
N GLU A 64 -3.37 2.77 11.84
CA GLU A 64 -2.14 3.48 11.50
C GLU A 64 -2.19 4.02 10.07
N ILE A 65 -1.64 5.23 9.86
CA ILE A 65 -1.43 5.79 8.53
C ILE A 65 0.03 5.60 8.14
N VAL A 66 0.27 4.85 7.08
CA VAL A 66 1.60 4.62 6.50
C VAL A 66 1.79 5.45 5.23
N MET A 67 3.04 5.80 4.94
CA MET A 67 3.42 6.42 3.66
C MET A 67 3.81 5.34 2.66
N VAL A 68 3.29 5.43 1.44
CA VAL A 68 3.58 4.50 0.33
C VAL A 68 4.23 5.28 -0.80
N ASP A 69 5.50 4.98 -1.10
CA ASP A 69 6.20 5.52 -2.26
C ASP A 69 5.79 4.74 -3.51
N THR A 70 5.11 5.43 -4.43
CA THR A 70 4.58 4.84 -5.69
C THR A 70 5.56 4.97 -6.86
N THR A 71 6.82 5.31 -6.60
CA THR A 71 7.85 5.57 -7.62
C THR A 71 9.02 4.58 -7.58
N VAL A 72 9.30 3.96 -6.42
CA VAL A 72 10.38 2.96 -6.24
C VAL A 72 10.42 1.91 -7.35
N TYR A 73 9.28 1.30 -7.67
CA TYR A 73 9.18 0.19 -8.61
C TYR A 73 8.99 0.61 -10.08
N ILE A 74 9.17 1.89 -10.41
CA ILE A 74 9.26 2.35 -11.81
C ILE A 74 10.61 1.93 -12.42
N SER A 75 11.68 1.96 -11.62
CA SER A 75 13.05 1.63 -12.03
C SER A 75 13.67 0.46 -11.25
N SER A 76 12.90 -0.20 -10.39
CA SER A 76 13.33 -1.36 -9.59
C SER A 76 12.19 -2.36 -9.41
N THR A 77 12.45 -3.47 -8.71
CA THR A 77 11.44 -4.50 -8.40
C THR A 77 11.36 -4.75 -6.88
N PRO A 78 10.19 -5.16 -6.34
CA PRO A 78 10.05 -5.57 -4.96
C PRO A 78 11.08 -6.64 -4.55
N GLN A 79 11.73 -6.42 -3.42
CA GLN A 79 12.75 -7.30 -2.83
C GLN A 79 12.20 -8.06 -1.62
N LYS A 80 12.91 -9.10 -1.18
CA LYS A 80 12.54 -9.83 0.05
C LYS A 80 12.58 -8.91 1.26
N GLY A 81 11.54 -8.96 2.07
CA GLY A 81 11.37 -8.11 3.25
C GLY A 81 10.63 -6.80 2.98
N ASP A 82 10.50 -6.37 1.72
CA ASP A 82 9.73 -5.18 1.37
C ASP A 82 8.27 -5.35 1.76
N VAL A 83 7.70 -4.33 2.40
CA VAL A 83 6.27 -4.24 2.63
C VAL A 83 5.66 -3.44 1.48
N ILE A 84 4.67 -4.01 0.81
CA ILE A 84 4.09 -3.43 -0.40
C ILE A 84 2.59 -3.20 -0.25
N ALA A 85 2.12 -2.10 -0.81
CA ALA A 85 0.71 -1.88 -1.10
C ALA A 85 0.41 -2.35 -2.52
N PHE A 86 -0.68 -3.09 -2.72
CA PHE A 86 -1.08 -3.60 -4.04
C PHE A 86 -2.61 -3.68 -4.14
N GLN A 87 -3.13 -3.54 -5.36
CA GLN A 87 -4.55 -3.80 -5.62
C GLN A 87 -4.75 -5.31 -5.74
N PHE A 88 -5.73 -5.84 -5.02
CA PHE A 88 -6.17 -7.23 -5.19
C PHE A 88 -7.58 -7.25 -5.80
N PRO A 89 -7.86 -8.04 -6.86
CA PRO A 89 -9.14 -7.95 -7.58
C PRO A 89 -10.40 -8.26 -6.75
N GLN A 90 -10.25 -9.02 -5.66
CA GLN A 90 -11.31 -9.41 -4.74
C GLN A 90 -11.43 -8.48 -3.52
N ALA A 91 -10.57 -7.46 -3.40
CA ALA A 91 -10.61 -6.48 -2.32
C ALA A 91 -11.01 -5.10 -2.87
N GLU A 92 -11.92 -4.41 -2.17
CA GLU A 92 -12.31 -3.04 -2.51
C GLU A 92 -11.17 -2.04 -2.23
N GLU A 93 -10.39 -2.31 -1.20
CA GLU A 93 -9.25 -1.50 -0.77
C GLU A 93 -7.91 -2.16 -1.14
N ALA A 94 -6.85 -1.35 -1.24
CA ALA A 94 -5.50 -1.85 -1.43
C ALA A 94 -5.04 -2.69 -0.22
N MET A 95 -4.41 -3.83 -0.49
CA MET A 95 -3.87 -4.70 0.55
C MET A 95 -2.41 -4.34 0.83
N VAL A 96 -2.03 -4.40 2.12
CA VAL A 96 -0.63 -4.30 2.56
C VAL A 96 -0.15 -5.66 3.04
N LYS A 97 0.97 -6.16 2.49
CA LYS A 97 1.61 -7.44 2.85
C LYS A 97 3.12 -7.35 2.67
N ARG A 98 3.87 -8.28 3.29
CA ARG A 98 5.34 -8.36 3.13
C ARG A 98 5.73 -9.36 2.05
N VAL A 99 6.67 -8.98 1.18
CA VAL A 99 7.28 -9.84 0.16
C VAL A 99 8.23 -10.84 0.83
N ILE A 100 7.93 -12.13 0.69
CA ILE A 100 8.71 -13.21 1.30
C ILE A 100 9.52 -13.97 0.25
N ALA A 101 9.00 -14.07 -0.98
CA ALA A 101 9.71 -14.62 -2.12
C ALA A 101 9.44 -13.83 -3.41
N VAL A 102 10.46 -13.80 -4.27
CA VAL A 102 10.61 -12.98 -5.47
C VAL A 102 10.84 -13.88 -6.70
N PRO A 103 10.84 -13.36 -7.95
CA PRO A 103 11.05 -14.18 -9.14
C PRO A 103 12.30 -15.07 -9.06
N GLY A 104 12.14 -16.32 -9.49
CA GLY A 104 13.18 -17.35 -9.43
C GLY A 104 13.25 -18.15 -8.12
N ASP A 105 12.63 -17.70 -7.03
CA ASP A 105 12.49 -18.53 -5.82
C ASP A 105 11.56 -19.72 -6.07
N SER A 106 11.78 -20.81 -5.32
CA SER A 106 10.88 -21.95 -5.27
C SER A 106 9.97 -21.91 -4.04
N ILE A 107 8.69 -22.25 -4.25
CA ILE A 107 7.68 -22.42 -3.21
C ILE A 107 7.24 -23.88 -3.22
N LYS A 108 7.13 -24.49 -2.04
CA LYS A 108 6.48 -25.80 -1.88
C LYS A 108 5.66 -25.83 -0.61
N PHE A 109 4.42 -26.29 -0.72
CA PHE A 109 3.62 -26.71 0.43
C PHE A 109 3.78 -28.23 0.59
N SER A 110 4.09 -28.69 1.80
CA SER A 110 4.28 -30.11 2.09
C SER A 110 4.07 -30.36 3.59
N GLU A 111 3.26 -31.36 3.93
CA GLU A 111 2.97 -31.76 5.32
C GLU A 111 2.44 -30.58 6.16
N GLY A 112 1.61 -29.72 5.56
CA GLY A 112 1.08 -28.50 6.18
C GLY A 112 2.11 -27.40 6.44
N SER A 113 3.36 -27.56 5.98
CA SER A 113 4.43 -26.57 6.09
C SER A 113 4.65 -25.82 4.78
N LEU A 114 5.01 -24.54 4.86
CA LEU A 114 5.49 -23.73 3.73
C LEU A 114 7.00 -23.77 3.67
N PHE A 115 7.54 -24.19 2.54
CA PHE A 115 8.95 -24.13 2.21
C PHE A 115 9.19 -23.08 1.13
N ILE A 116 10.26 -22.28 1.29
CA ILE A 116 10.78 -21.38 0.28
C ILE A 116 12.28 -21.68 0.09
N ASN A 117 12.70 -21.98 -1.15
CA ASN A 117 14.06 -22.46 -1.46
C ASN A 117 14.53 -23.57 -0.51
N ASN A 118 13.67 -24.59 -0.35
CA ASN A 118 13.86 -25.77 0.52
C ASN A 118 13.97 -25.47 2.04
N LYS A 119 13.83 -24.21 2.49
CA LYS A 119 13.82 -23.83 3.91
C LYS A 119 12.39 -23.68 4.42
N ILE A 120 12.10 -24.20 5.62
CA ILE A 120 10.80 -24.00 6.28
C ILE A 120 10.66 -22.52 6.63
N VAL A 121 9.56 -21.90 6.20
CA VAL A 121 9.18 -20.52 6.53
C VAL A 121 7.95 -20.50 7.44
N ILE A 122 6.96 -21.37 7.19
CA ILE A 122 5.87 -21.63 8.14
C ILE A 122 5.86 -23.12 8.48
N PRO A 123 5.94 -23.51 9.76
CA PRO A 123 5.88 -24.90 10.18
C PRO A 123 4.45 -25.46 10.15
N ALA A 124 4.37 -26.79 10.13
CA ALA A 124 3.13 -27.57 10.11
C ALA A 124 2.08 -27.12 11.15
N GLY A 125 0.80 -27.30 10.80
CA GLY A 125 -0.33 -27.05 11.69
C GLY A 125 -0.75 -25.58 11.82
N ARG A 126 -0.06 -24.64 11.18
CA ARG A 126 -0.45 -23.21 11.17
C ARG A 126 -1.32 -22.79 9.99
N PHE A 127 -1.52 -23.68 9.01
CA PHE A 127 -2.11 -23.31 7.72
C PHE A 127 -2.60 -24.54 6.91
N HIS A 128 -3.48 -24.33 5.93
CA HIS A 128 -3.83 -25.29 4.87
C HIS A 128 -3.97 -24.55 3.52
N PRO A 129 -3.18 -24.87 2.49
CA PRO A 129 -3.27 -24.21 1.19
C PRO A 129 -4.58 -24.54 0.48
N VAL A 130 -5.25 -23.50 -0.02
CA VAL A 130 -6.51 -23.63 -0.76
C VAL A 130 -6.25 -23.92 -2.25
N ILE A 131 -5.26 -23.24 -2.84
CA ILE A 131 -5.00 -23.29 -4.30
C ILE A 131 -3.68 -23.98 -4.70
N TRP A 132 -2.79 -24.24 -3.74
CA TRP A 132 -1.46 -24.78 -4.04
C TRP A 132 -1.48 -26.30 -4.03
N LYS A 133 -0.88 -26.92 -5.05
CA LYS A 133 -0.78 -28.37 -5.14
C LYS A 133 0.24 -28.89 -4.13
N GLU A 134 -0.19 -29.78 -3.25
CA GLU A 134 0.63 -30.40 -2.22
C GLU A 134 1.86 -31.13 -2.80
N ALA A 135 2.97 -31.07 -2.06
CA ALA A 135 4.29 -31.61 -2.36
C ALA A 135 4.90 -31.19 -3.72
N THR A 136 4.27 -30.24 -4.42
CA THR A 136 4.70 -29.76 -5.74
C THR A 136 5.50 -28.47 -5.59
N GLU A 137 6.69 -28.43 -6.18
CA GLU A 137 7.53 -27.24 -6.23
C GLU A 137 7.07 -26.29 -7.35
N HIS A 138 6.90 -25.02 -7.03
CA HIS A 138 6.45 -23.97 -7.93
C HIS A 138 7.52 -22.87 -7.96
N ILE A 139 8.10 -22.61 -9.13
CA ILE A 139 9.04 -21.49 -9.31
C ILE A 139 8.25 -20.20 -9.57
N ILE A 140 8.60 -19.12 -8.86
CA ILE A 140 7.96 -17.82 -9.04
C ILE A 140 8.39 -17.23 -10.40
N ALA A 141 7.40 -17.00 -11.26
CA ALA A 141 7.57 -16.45 -12.60
C ALA A 141 7.69 -14.92 -12.63
N ALA A 142 7.80 -14.33 -13.82
CA ALA A 142 7.57 -12.92 -14.09
C ALA A 142 8.53 -11.97 -13.34
N ASP A 143 8.13 -10.81 -12.81
CA ASP A 143 6.82 -10.20 -12.50
C ASP A 143 6.08 -10.68 -11.24
N LYS A 144 6.22 -11.91 -10.76
CA LYS A 144 5.40 -12.40 -9.64
C LYS A 144 6.11 -12.31 -8.28
N TYR A 145 5.31 -12.14 -7.23
CA TYR A 145 5.77 -12.11 -5.84
C TYR A 145 4.86 -12.95 -4.95
N PHE A 146 5.45 -13.61 -3.96
CA PHE A 146 4.71 -14.30 -2.91
C PHE A 146 4.80 -13.47 -1.63
N VAL A 147 3.63 -13.06 -1.13
CA VAL A 147 3.50 -12.16 0.02
C VAL A 147 2.77 -12.83 1.18
N LEU A 148 3.13 -12.47 2.40
CA LEU A 148 2.47 -12.93 3.62
C LEU A 148 1.94 -11.75 4.45
N SER A 149 0.89 -12.02 5.23
CA SER A 149 0.58 -11.27 6.44
C SER A 149 1.70 -11.54 7.45
N ASP A 150 2.27 -10.51 8.10
CA ASP A 150 3.24 -10.75 9.18
C ASP A 150 2.58 -11.47 10.36
N ASN A 151 1.34 -11.09 10.66
CA ASN A 151 0.48 -11.84 11.55
C ASN A 151 -0.12 -13.03 10.79
N HIS A 152 0.63 -14.15 10.70
CA HIS A 152 0.27 -15.32 9.88
C HIS A 152 -1.09 -15.96 10.20
N THR A 153 -1.74 -15.63 11.31
CA THR A 153 -3.09 -16.10 11.69
C THR A 153 -4.21 -15.10 11.36
N GLN A 154 -3.89 -13.91 10.81
CA GLN A 154 -4.84 -12.84 10.51
C GLN A 154 -4.73 -12.33 9.08
N GLY A 155 -5.89 -12.25 8.41
CA GLY A 155 -6.02 -11.81 7.02
C GLY A 155 -5.50 -12.82 5.98
N GLU A 156 -6.02 -12.70 4.77
CA GLU A 156 -5.61 -13.54 3.63
C GLU A 156 -4.35 -13.00 2.95
N ASP A 157 -3.55 -13.91 2.42
CA ASP A 157 -2.31 -13.61 1.69
C ASP A 157 -2.03 -14.67 0.60
N SER A 158 -0.83 -14.68 0.01
CA SER A 158 -0.50 -15.57 -1.12
C SER A 158 -0.68 -17.05 -0.84
N ARG A 159 -0.79 -17.47 0.43
CA ARG A 159 -1.10 -18.87 0.78
C ARG A 159 -2.53 -19.27 0.38
N ILE A 160 -3.47 -18.33 0.41
CA ILE A 160 -4.88 -18.53 0.05
C ILE A 160 -5.11 -18.27 -1.43
N TRP A 161 -4.64 -17.12 -1.94
CA TRP A 161 -5.04 -16.61 -3.26
C TRP A 161 -3.91 -16.48 -4.30
N GLY A 162 -2.66 -16.80 -3.93
CA GLY A 162 -1.57 -16.97 -4.89
C GLY A 162 -0.69 -15.73 -5.07
N LEU A 163 -0.04 -15.62 -6.23
CA LEU A 163 1.03 -14.65 -6.45
C LEU A 163 0.49 -13.26 -6.83
N VAL A 164 1.09 -12.21 -6.28
CA VAL A 164 0.87 -10.81 -6.68
C VAL A 164 1.65 -10.53 -7.98
N SER A 165 1.05 -9.81 -8.93
CA SER A 165 1.72 -9.34 -10.15
C SER A 165 2.39 -7.99 -9.92
N LEU A 166 3.57 -7.73 -10.51
CA LEU A 166 4.26 -6.44 -10.42
C LEU A 166 3.34 -5.27 -10.82
N ARG A 167 2.54 -5.47 -11.87
CA ARG A 167 1.59 -4.46 -12.39
C ARG A 167 0.48 -4.09 -11.39
N ASP A 168 0.19 -4.96 -10.42
CA ASP A 168 -0.85 -4.78 -9.43
C ASP A 168 -0.28 -4.07 -8.16
N VAL A 169 1.05 -3.94 -8.06
CA VAL A 169 1.75 -3.25 -6.96
C VAL A 169 1.62 -1.74 -7.13
N ILE A 170 1.13 -1.07 -6.08
CA ILE A 170 0.96 0.39 -6.02
C ILE A 170 2.27 1.06 -5.59
N GLY A 171 3.00 0.47 -4.65
CA GLY A 171 4.24 1.05 -4.15
C GLY A 171 4.82 0.33 -2.94
N LYS A 172 5.96 0.84 -2.45
CA LYS A 172 6.63 0.37 -1.24
C LYS A 172 6.14 1.16 -0.03
N VAL A 173 5.73 0.46 1.03
CA VAL A 173 5.48 1.08 2.33
C VAL A 173 6.81 1.54 2.93
N LEU A 174 6.88 2.80 3.34
CA LEU A 174 8.02 3.36 4.04
C LEU A 174 7.95 2.93 5.52
N THR A 175 8.95 2.15 5.94
CA THR A 175 9.13 1.71 7.32
C THR A 175 9.70 2.85 8.18
N LYS A 176 9.56 2.75 9.51
CA LYS A 176 10.11 3.73 10.47
C LYS A 176 11.59 3.47 10.77
#